data_AF-A0A2A5E3G2-F1
#
_entry.id   AF-A0A2A5E3G2-F1
#
_cell.length_a   1.000
_cell.length_b   1.000
_cell.length_c   1.000
_cell.angle_alpha   90.00
_cell.angle_beta   90.00
_cell.angle_gamma   90.00
#
_symmetry.space_group_name_H-M   'P 1'
#
loop_
_entity.id
_entity.type
_entity.pdbx_description
1 polymer ?
#
loop_
_entity_poly.entity_id
_entity_poly.type
_entity_poly.pdbx_seq_one_letter_code
_entity_poly.pdbx_strand_id
1 'polypeptide(L)'
;MDREENGRFGKGNPGGPGRHPRSTEVAYMNALMEECDVETWRKIAKLAVEDAKGGDACAREWLGRYLIGAPKESAPNLVSVQLALLSEIDPVLMVYAKK
;
A
#
# COMPACT_ATOMS: atom_id res chain seq x y z
N MET A 1 -29.05 -20.43 1.98
CA MET A 1 -28.55 -19.63 0.84
C MET A 1 -28.18 -20.63 -0.21
N ASP A 2 -29.04 -20.78 -1.20
CA ASP A 2 -28.86 -21.83 -2.20
C ASP A 2 -27.90 -21.31 -3.26
N ARG A 3 -26.70 -21.87 -3.29
CA ARG A 3 -25.72 -21.57 -4.35
C ARG A 3 -25.81 -22.66 -5.40
N GLU A 4 -25.78 -22.28 -6.66
CA GLU A 4 -25.61 -23.22 -7.76
C GLU A 4 -24.22 -23.88 -7.68
N GLU A 5 -24.03 -24.99 -8.39
CA GLU A 5 -22.77 -25.74 -8.45
C GLU A 5 -21.59 -24.85 -8.92
N ASN A 6 -21.87 -23.81 -9.69
CA ASN A 6 -20.91 -22.80 -10.15
C ASN A 6 -20.62 -21.68 -9.11
N GLY A 7 -21.13 -21.80 -7.88
CA GLY A 7 -20.95 -20.85 -6.79
C GLY A 7 -21.81 -19.57 -6.88
N ARG A 8 -22.62 -19.41 -7.93
CA ARG A 8 -23.54 -18.26 -8.06
C ARG A 8 -24.74 -18.42 -7.14
N PHE A 9 -25.37 -17.31 -6.78
CA PHE A 9 -26.65 -17.34 -6.09
C PHE A 9 -27.70 -17.96 -7.00
N GLY A 10 -28.35 -19.03 -6.53
CA GLY A 10 -29.50 -19.62 -7.21
C GLY A 10 -30.61 -18.60 -7.45
N LYS A 11 -31.34 -18.79 -8.55
CA LYS A 11 -32.47 -17.94 -8.94
C LYS A 11 -33.54 -17.95 -7.85
N GLY A 12 -33.94 -16.77 -7.36
CA GLY A 12 -34.95 -16.62 -6.31
C GLY A 12 -34.39 -16.43 -4.89
N ASN A 13 -33.07 -16.35 -4.71
CA ASN A 13 -32.51 -15.98 -3.40
C ASN A 13 -32.90 -14.55 -3.01
N PRO A 14 -33.27 -14.29 -1.75
CA PRO A 14 -33.73 -12.97 -1.28
C PRO A 14 -32.65 -11.87 -1.28
N GLY A 15 -31.41 -12.16 -1.70
CA GLY A 15 -30.27 -11.26 -1.58
C GLY A 15 -29.85 -11.03 -0.12
N GLY A 16 -28.58 -10.70 0.10
CA GLY A 16 -28.17 -10.16 1.41
C GLY A 16 -28.64 -8.71 1.56
N PRO A 17 -28.63 -8.14 2.77
CA PRO A 17 -28.72 -6.69 2.93
C PRO A 17 -27.61 -6.09 2.05
N GLY A 18 -28.00 -5.32 1.02
CA GLY A 18 -27.06 -4.77 0.05
C GLY A 18 -25.99 -3.89 0.72
N ARG A 19 -25.08 -3.34 -0.08
CA ARG A 19 -24.12 -2.34 0.39
C ARG A 19 -24.85 -1.28 1.22
N HIS A 20 -24.36 -1.01 2.44
CA HIS A 20 -24.93 0.03 3.28
C HIS A 20 -24.99 1.38 2.52
N PRO A 21 -25.99 2.24 2.81
CA PRO A 21 -26.13 3.51 2.11
C PRO A 21 -24.87 4.36 2.19
N ARG A 22 -24.60 5.17 1.16
CA ARG A 22 -23.46 6.12 1.13
C ARG A 22 -23.41 7.02 2.38
N SER A 23 -24.56 7.35 2.99
CA SER A 23 -24.62 8.13 4.23
C SER A 23 -23.97 7.43 5.41
N THR A 24 -24.07 6.11 5.50
CA THR A 24 -23.40 5.31 6.53
C THR A 24 -21.88 5.36 6.35
N GLU A 25 -21.37 5.26 5.12
CA GLU A 25 -19.94 5.39 4.84
C GLU A 25 -19.40 6.78 5.20
N VAL A 26 -20.15 7.85 4.87
CA VAL A 26 -19.80 9.22 5.24
C VAL A 26 -19.76 9.39 6.77
N ALA A 27 -20.71 8.81 7.50
CA ALA A 27 -20.72 8.87 8.96
C ALA A 27 -19.47 8.21 9.57
N TYR A 28 -19.06 7.04 9.08
CA TYR A 28 -17.83 6.39 9.52
C TYR A 28 -16.59 7.21 9.18
N MET A 29 -16.54 7.81 7.98
CA MET A 29 -15.41 8.65 7.59
C MET A 29 -15.31 9.90 8.44
N ASN A 30 -16.44 10.55 8.76
CA ASN A 30 -16.45 11.70 9.64
C ASN A 30 -15.97 11.34 11.05
N ALA A 31 -16.48 10.25 11.63
CA ALA A 31 -16.03 9.78 12.93
C ALA A 31 -14.51 9.46 12.93
N LEU A 32 -14.01 8.83 11.87
CA LEU A 32 -12.58 8.56 11.74
C LEU A 32 -11.73 9.85 11.65
N MET A 33 -12.19 10.82 10.87
CA MET A 33 -11.51 12.11 10.72
C MET A 33 -11.57 12.96 11.99
N GLU A 34 -12.64 12.85 12.78
CA GLU A 34 -12.77 13.49 14.08
C GLU A 34 -11.77 12.91 15.10
N GLU A 35 -11.61 11.59 15.13
CA GLU A 35 -10.65 10.92 16.02
C GLU A 35 -9.18 11.14 15.61
N CYS A 36 -8.90 11.18 14.29
CA CYS A 36 -7.56 11.39 13.77
C CYS A 36 -7.42 12.79 13.14
N ASP A 37 -7.58 13.80 13.96
CA ASP A 37 -7.29 15.18 13.56
C ASP A 37 -5.80 15.39 13.23
N VAL A 38 -5.47 16.55 12.66
CA VAL A 38 -4.10 16.84 12.21
C VAL A 38 -3.09 16.82 13.36
N GLU A 39 -3.49 17.22 14.57
CA GLU A 39 -2.61 17.21 15.73
C GLU A 39 -2.31 15.77 16.20
N THR A 40 -3.35 14.95 16.29
CA THR A 40 -3.23 13.52 16.64
C THR A 40 -2.39 12.79 15.60
N TRP A 41 -2.62 13.06 14.32
CA TRP A 41 -1.80 12.51 13.25
C TRP A 41 -0.33 12.90 13.38
N ARG A 42 -0.04 14.16 13.73
CA ARG A 42 1.33 14.62 13.96
C ARG A 42 2.00 13.88 15.13
N LYS A 43 1.26 13.57 16.19
CA LYS A 43 1.76 12.78 17.33
C LYS A 43 2.09 11.34 16.90
N ILE A 44 1.23 10.70 16.12
CA ILE A 44 1.46 9.36 15.56
C ILE A 44 2.73 9.37 14.69
N ALA A 45 2.84 10.31 13.75
CA ALA A 45 4.01 10.43 12.90
C ALA A 45 5.31 10.67 13.69
N LYS A 46 5.25 11.50 14.75
CA LYS A 46 6.40 11.75 15.63
C LYS A 46 6.85 10.46 16.33
N LEU A 47 5.92 9.67 16.86
CA LEU A 47 6.25 8.40 17.51
C LEU A 47 6.91 7.43 16.53
N ALA A 48 6.34 7.26 15.34
CA ALA A 48 6.91 6.40 14.31
C ALA A 48 8.34 6.83 13.90
N VAL A 49 8.65 8.12 13.90
CA VAL A 49 10.02 8.61 13.66
C VAL A 49 10.95 8.20 14.78
N GLU A 50 10.53 8.30 16.04
CA GLU A 50 11.34 7.85 17.17
C GLU A 50 11.54 6.33 17.18
N ASP A 51 10.49 5.55 16.88
CA ASP A 51 10.58 4.08 16.76
C ASP A 51 11.54 3.68 15.63
N ALA A 52 11.46 4.35 14.47
CA ALA A 52 12.34 4.11 13.34
C ALA A 52 13.82 4.39 13.71
N LYS A 53 14.09 5.48 14.44
CA LYS A 53 15.42 5.79 15.00
C LYS A 53 15.87 4.75 16.02
N GLY A 54 14.94 4.22 16.81
CA GLY A 54 15.17 3.17 17.80
C GLY A 54 15.47 1.79 17.20
N GLY A 55 15.32 1.63 15.88
CA GLY A 55 15.66 0.40 15.19
C GLY A 55 14.46 -0.39 14.67
N ASP A 56 13.23 0.08 14.85
CA ASP A 56 12.03 -0.58 14.33
C ASP A 56 12.03 -0.61 12.79
N ALA A 57 12.00 -1.82 12.23
CA ALA A 57 12.01 -2.04 10.78
C ALA A 57 10.69 -1.66 10.11
N CYS A 58 9.56 -1.93 10.75
CA CYS A 58 8.23 -1.61 10.24
C CYS A 58 8.02 -0.10 10.19
N ALA A 59 8.45 0.64 11.22
CA ALA A 59 8.38 2.09 11.24
C ALA A 59 9.24 2.72 10.12
N ARG A 60 10.46 2.21 9.90
CA ARG A 60 11.31 2.63 8.76
C ARG A 60 10.67 2.35 7.42
N GLU A 61 10.10 1.16 7.23
CA GLU A 61 9.42 0.81 5.98
C GLU A 61 8.21 1.71 5.74
N TRP A 62 7.37 1.90 6.75
CA TRP A 62 6.18 2.75 6.67
C TRP A 62 6.55 4.19 6.29
N LEU A 63 7.52 4.79 6.99
CA LEU A 63 8.01 6.13 6.65
C LEU A 63 8.64 6.19 5.26
N GLY A 64 9.46 5.20 4.89
CA GLY A 64 10.09 5.10 3.58
C GLY A 64 9.07 5.08 2.44
N ARG A 65 7.97 4.36 2.61
CA ARG A 65 6.87 4.30 1.63
C ARG A 65 6.20 5.66 1.41
N TYR A 66 6.03 6.48 2.45
CA TYR A 66 5.42 7.80 2.30
C TYR A 66 6.39 8.87 1.80
N LEU A 67 7.67 8.81 2.20
CA LEU A 67 8.66 9.83 1.88
C LEU A 67 9.34 9.62 0.52
N ILE A 68 9.66 8.37 0.20
CA ILE A 68 10.42 7.99 -1.01
C ILE A 68 9.52 7.28 -2.02
N GLY A 69 8.50 6.57 -1.53
CA GLY A 69 7.67 5.69 -2.34
C GLY A 69 8.13 4.24 -2.28
N ALA A 70 7.28 3.32 -2.73
CA ALA A 70 7.67 1.93 -2.91
C ALA A 70 8.42 1.77 -4.26
N PRO A 71 9.50 0.98 -4.31
CA PRO A 71 10.13 0.61 -5.57
C PRO A 71 9.08 0.00 -6.50
N LYS A 72 8.96 0.52 -7.72
CA LYS A 72 8.04 -0.01 -8.73
C LYS A 72 8.59 -1.27 -9.42
N GLU A 73 9.91 -1.39 -9.44
CA GLU A 73 10.64 -2.47 -10.09
C GLU A 73 11.47 -3.22 -9.06
N SER A 74 11.74 -4.49 -9.34
CA SER A 74 12.68 -5.27 -8.54
C SER A 74 14.10 -4.79 -8.80
N ALA A 75 14.90 -4.68 -7.74
CA ALA A 75 16.31 -4.35 -7.91
C ALA A 75 16.99 -5.44 -8.75
N PRO A 76 17.86 -5.07 -9.70
CA PRO A 76 18.65 -6.04 -10.45
C PRO A 76 19.49 -6.90 -9.48
N ASN A 77 19.62 -8.19 -9.78
CA ASN A 77 20.45 -9.08 -8.97
C ASN A 77 21.95 -8.74 -9.11
N LEU A 78 22.77 -9.21 -8.15
CA LEU A 78 24.21 -8.91 -8.12
C LEU A 78 24.95 -9.25 -9.42
N VAL A 79 24.59 -10.37 -10.07
CA VAL A 79 25.21 -10.79 -11.34
C VAL A 79 24.91 -9.77 -12.44
N SER A 80 23.66 -9.31 -12.54
CA SER A 80 23.27 -8.31 -13.53
C SER A 80 23.93 -6.95 -13.29
N VAL A 81 24.12 -6.55 -12.02
CA VAL A 81 24.86 -5.33 -11.67
C VAL A 81 26.33 -5.45 -12.06
N GLN A 82 26.97 -6.61 -11.78
CA GLN A 82 28.37 -6.84 -12.11
C GLN A 82 28.61 -6.88 -13.62
N LEU A 83 27.71 -7.52 -14.38
CA LEU A 83 27.79 -7.57 -15.83
C LEU A 83 27.61 -6.17 -16.44
N ALA A 84 26.69 -5.37 -15.92
CA ALA A 84 26.49 -3.98 -16.36
C ALA A 84 27.76 -3.15 -16.13
N LEU A 85 28.40 -3.29 -14.97
CA LEU A 85 29.66 -2.61 -14.67
C LEU A 85 30.81 -3.04 -15.61
N LEU A 86 30.98 -4.34 -15.84
CA LEU A 86 32.01 -4.87 -16.75
C LEU A 86 31.77 -4.50 -18.22
N SER A 87 30.51 -4.29 -18.60
CA SER A 87 30.14 -3.86 -19.95
C SER A 87 30.12 -2.34 -20.12
N GLU A 88 30.41 -1.57 -19.06
CA GLU A 88 30.31 -0.10 -19.02
C GLU A 88 28.91 0.44 -19.39
N ILE A 89 27.87 -0.37 -19.23
CA ILE A 89 26.49 0.00 -19.52
C ILE A 89 25.83 0.45 -18.22
N ASP A 90 25.27 1.67 -18.21
CA ASP A 90 24.46 2.14 -17.08
C ASP A 90 23.10 1.40 -17.03
N PRO A 91 22.84 0.58 -15.99
CA PRO A 91 21.61 -0.18 -15.88
C PRO A 91 20.37 0.69 -15.62
N VAL A 92 20.53 1.89 -15.05
CA VAL A 92 19.44 2.84 -14.84
C VAL A 92 19.01 3.43 -16.18
N LEU A 93 19.94 3.86 -17.03
CA LEU A 93 19.63 4.39 -18.37
C LEU A 93 18.97 3.33 -19.27
N MET A 94 19.40 2.06 -19.18
CA MET A 94 18.79 0.94 -19.91
C MET A 94 17.30 0.72 -19.60
N VAL A 95 16.88 0.94 -18.35
CA VAL A 95 15.47 0.77 -17.94
C VAL A 95 14.61 1.92 -18.45
N TYR A 96 15.13 3.15 -18.46
CA TYR A 96 14.39 4.34 -18.95
C TYR A 96 14.36 4.47 -20.48
N ALA A 97 15.28 3.84 -21.20
CA ALA A 97 15.28 3.81 -22.67
C ALA A 97 14.21 2.88 -23.29
N LYS A 98 13.50 2.09 -22.49
CA LYS A 98 12.44 1.15 -22.93
C LYS A 98 11.01 1.75 -22.92
N LYS A 99 10.88 3.08 -22.80
CA LYS A 99 9.61 3.79 -23.00
C LYS A 99 9.63 4.56 -24.30
#